data_AF-A0A7S0ZMI5-F1
#
_entry.id   AF-A0A7S0ZMI5-F1
#
_cell.length_a   1.000
_cell.length_b   1.000
_cell.length_c   1.000
_cell.angle_alpha   90.00
_cell.angle_beta   90.00
_cell.angle_gamma   90.00
#
_symmetry.space_group_name_H-M   'P 1'
#
loop_
_entity.id
_entity.type
_entity.pdbx_description
1 polymer ?
#
loop_
_entity_poly.entity_id
_entity_poly.type
_entity_poly.pdbx_seq_one_letter_code
_entity_poly.pdbx_strand_id
1 'polypeptide(L)'
;LVIDWVTVCFHMFGADTWSQFSGLVRIVKSSRALRVVSVLRVAKVTRFLRLLSRSLSSHLYMGLEVSMLVLLVLWVNHVLSCLWIAIGRRAFLSDTGDTWMTRQGGHVTYNDMSRTYVYLSAFHWSMSQMTPGSMQVHAYNSVERGFSIEI
;
A
#
# COMPACT_ATOMS: atom_id res chain seq x y z
N LEU A 1 -3.75 1.66 30.20
CA LEU A 1 -4.62 1.66 29.00
C LEU A 1 -3.85 1.65 27.65
N VAL A 2 -2.51 1.72 27.63
CA VAL A 2 -1.69 1.61 26.39
C VAL A 2 -1.10 0.18 26.21
N ILE A 3 -1.31 -0.70 27.20
CA ILE A 3 -0.61 -2.00 27.30
C ILE A 3 -1.37 -3.14 26.59
N ASP A 4 -2.65 -2.97 26.23
CA ASP A 4 -3.46 -4.06 25.64
C ASP A 4 -3.20 -4.33 24.16
N TRP A 5 -2.77 -3.35 23.37
CA TRP A 5 -2.52 -3.58 21.94
C TRP A 5 -1.23 -4.36 21.70
N VAL A 6 -0.21 -4.13 22.52
CA VAL A 6 1.07 -4.84 22.39
C VAL A 6 0.90 -6.31 22.78
N THR A 7 0.12 -6.61 23.82
CA THR A 7 -0.18 -7.98 24.24
C THR A 7 -1.11 -8.69 23.26
N VAL A 8 -2.14 -8.02 22.71
CA VAL A 8 -3.00 -8.58 21.65
C VAL A 8 -2.19 -8.87 20.39
N CYS A 9 -1.31 -7.95 19.99
CA CYS A 9 -0.33 -8.19 18.94
C CYS A 9 0.52 -9.42 19.28
N PHE A 10 1.16 -9.46 20.45
CA PHE A 10 2.03 -10.57 20.86
C PHE A 10 1.30 -11.93 20.91
N HIS A 11 0.02 -11.94 21.28
CA HIS A 11 -0.79 -13.15 21.38
C HIS A 11 -1.34 -13.60 20.02
N MET A 12 -1.58 -12.67 19.08
CA MET A 12 -1.85 -12.97 17.67
C MET A 12 -0.58 -13.43 16.93
N PHE A 13 0.61 -13.03 17.39
CA PHE A 13 1.93 -13.41 16.87
C PHE A 13 2.56 -14.62 17.59
N GLY A 14 1.74 -15.54 18.09
CA GLY A 14 2.19 -16.82 18.66
C GLY A 14 2.99 -17.67 17.66
N ALA A 15 3.76 -18.64 18.17
CA ALA A 15 4.87 -19.35 17.51
C ALA A 15 4.64 -19.87 16.07
N ASP A 16 3.40 -20.13 15.66
CA ASP A 16 3.05 -20.61 14.31
C ASP A 16 3.27 -19.53 13.22
N THR A 17 3.21 -18.25 13.59
CA THR A 17 3.36 -17.10 12.68
C THR A 17 4.82 -16.79 12.33
N TRP A 18 5.80 -17.23 13.14
CA TRP A 18 7.23 -16.97 12.87
C TRP A 18 7.71 -17.65 11.58
N SER A 19 7.17 -18.85 11.28
CA SER A 19 7.41 -19.54 10.00
C SER A 19 6.87 -18.74 8.81
N GLN A 20 5.70 -18.10 8.95
CA GLN A 20 5.05 -17.28 7.93
C GLN A 20 5.75 -15.91 7.78
N PHE A 21 6.28 -15.34 8.87
CA PHE A 21 7.08 -14.11 8.87
C PHE A 21 8.42 -14.28 8.14
N SER A 22 9.03 -15.46 8.21
CA SER A 22 10.24 -15.77 7.42
C SER A 22 9.99 -15.73 5.90
N GLY A 23 8.76 -16.07 5.49
CA GLY A 23 8.26 -15.88 4.11
C GLY A 23 8.09 -14.41 3.75
N LEU A 24 7.55 -13.59 4.66
CA LEU A 24 7.44 -12.13 4.52
C LEU A 24 8.81 -11.45 4.39
N VAL A 25 9.84 -11.90 5.13
CA VAL A 25 11.21 -11.37 5.03
C VAL A 25 11.84 -11.68 3.67
N ARG A 26 11.53 -12.82 3.05
CA ARG A 26 11.94 -13.12 1.66
C ARG A 26 11.25 -12.19 0.64
N ILE A 27 10.01 -11.77 0.88
CA ILE A 27 9.26 -10.82 0.03
C ILE A 27 9.82 -9.39 0.16
N VAL A 28 10.30 -8.99 1.35
CA VAL A 28 11.06 -7.73 1.52
C VAL A 28 12.39 -7.76 0.77
N LYS A 29 13.02 -8.94 0.63
CA LYS A 29 14.29 -9.09 -0.10
C LYS A 29 14.16 -8.81 -1.60
N SER A 30 12.97 -8.97 -2.19
CA SER A 30 12.69 -8.64 -3.60
C SER A 30 12.06 -7.26 -3.83
N SER A 31 11.48 -6.63 -2.80
CA SER A 31 10.99 -5.23 -2.85
C SER A 31 12.01 -4.19 -2.36
N ARG A 32 13.08 -4.62 -1.67
CA ARG A 32 14.16 -3.76 -1.16
C ARG A 32 14.88 -2.96 -2.26
N ALA A 33 15.05 -3.51 -3.46
CA ALA A 33 15.76 -2.84 -4.54
C ALA A 33 14.96 -1.65 -5.13
N LEU A 34 13.62 -1.75 -5.17
CA LEU A 34 12.76 -0.71 -5.75
C LEU A 34 12.57 0.50 -4.81
N ARG A 35 12.59 0.29 -3.48
CA ARG A 35 12.43 1.36 -2.50
C ARG A 35 13.65 2.28 -2.41
N VAL A 36 14.86 1.74 -2.48
CA VAL A 36 16.10 2.54 -2.37
C VAL A 36 16.28 3.44 -3.60
N VAL A 37 15.96 2.95 -4.81
CA VAL A 37 16.05 3.75 -6.04
C VAL A 37 15.00 4.87 -6.07
N SER A 38 13.80 4.63 -5.53
CA SER A 38 12.71 5.61 -5.51
C SER A 38 12.96 6.75 -4.51
N VAL A 39 13.45 6.44 -3.31
CA VAL A 39 13.83 7.46 -2.30
C VAL A 39 14.99 8.33 -2.79
N LEU A 40 15.99 7.72 -3.45
CA LEU A 40 17.11 8.47 -4.03
C LEU A 40 16.68 9.39 -5.18
N ARG A 41 15.65 9.03 -5.96
CA ARG A 41 15.09 9.91 -7.00
C ARG A 41 14.37 11.11 -6.38
N VAL A 42 13.58 10.92 -5.33
CA VAL A 42 12.89 12.02 -4.62
C VAL A 42 13.90 12.99 -4.01
N ALA A 43 14.98 12.47 -3.41
CA ALA A 43 16.07 13.31 -2.88
C ALA A 43 16.82 14.10 -3.98
N LYS A 44 17.00 13.52 -5.17
CA LYS A 44 17.58 14.24 -6.32
C LYS A 44 16.65 15.32 -6.87
N VAL A 45 15.36 15.01 -6.94
CA VAL A 45 14.32 15.89 -7.48
C VAL A 45 14.14 17.13 -6.60
N THR A 46 14.15 16.97 -5.27
CA THR A 46 14.13 18.10 -4.33
C THR A 46 15.37 18.99 -4.46
N ARG A 47 16.55 18.41 -4.70
CA ARG A 47 17.78 19.20 -4.95
C ARG A 47 17.70 19.98 -6.27
N PHE A 48 17.13 19.39 -7.31
CA PHE A 48 16.93 20.05 -8.59
C PHE A 48 15.92 21.20 -8.50
N LEU A 49 14.82 21.02 -7.74
CA LEU A 49 13.88 22.12 -7.47
C LEU A 49 14.51 23.29 -6.74
N ARG A 50 15.38 23.05 -5.76
CA ARG A 50 16.11 24.13 -5.06
C ARG A 50 17.06 24.90 -5.97
N LEU A 51 17.52 24.28 -7.05
CA LEU A 51 18.33 24.96 -8.07
C LEU A 51 17.43 25.78 -9.01
N LEU A 52 16.27 25.25 -9.41
CA LEU A 52 15.30 26.01 -10.22
C LEU A 52 14.62 27.13 -9.44
N SER A 53 14.45 27.01 -8.11
CA SER A 53 13.84 28.05 -7.28
C SER A 53 14.61 29.36 -7.29
N ARG A 54 15.91 29.31 -7.61
CA ARG A 54 16.76 30.49 -7.78
C ARG A 54 16.59 31.19 -9.14
N SER A 55 16.03 30.49 -10.13
CA SER A 55 15.94 30.96 -11.52
C SER A 55 14.51 31.17 -12.00
N LEU A 56 13.51 30.60 -11.33
CA LEU A 56 12.10 30.70 -11.72
C LEU A 56 11.36 31.83 -10.98
N SER A 57 10.31 32.36 -11.61
CA SER A 57 9.40 33.30 -10.97
C SER A 57 8.67 32.64 -9.80
N SER A 58 8.34 33.44 -8.77
CA SER A 58 7.71 32.98 -7.53
C SER A 58 6.45 32.10 -7.77
N HIS A 59 5.65 32.46 -8.79
CA HIS A 59 4.44 31.71 -9.16
C HIS A 59 4.72 30.31 -9.74
N LEU A 60 5.76 30.16 -10.57
CA LEU A 60 6.13 28.86 -11.15
C LEU A 60 6.70 27.93 -10.09
N TYR A 61 7.46 28.47 -9.14
CA TYR A 61 7.99 27.71 -8.01
C TYR A 61 6.88 27.10 -7.15
N MET A 62 5.87 27.90 -6.79
CA MET A 62 4.73 27.43 -6.00
C MET A 62 3.95 26.31 -6.72
N GLY A 63 3.73 26.44 -8.03
CA GLY A 63 3.08 25.39 -8.83
C GLY A 63 3.86 24.08 -8.89
N LEU A 64 5.19 24.15 -8.99
CA LEU A 64 6.06 22.97 -8.98
C LEU A 64 6.06 22.26 -7.62
N GLU A 65 6.09 23.03 -6.52
CA GLU A 65 6.05 22.47 -5.16
C GLU A 65 4.77 21.68 -4.91
N VAL A 66 3.61 22.25 -5.25
CA VAL A 66 2.31 21.56 -5.13
C VAL A 66 2.26 20.33 -6.04
N SER A 67 2.76 20.45 -7.27
CA SER A 67 2.82 19.32 -8.20
C SER A 67 3.64 18.15 -7.66
N MET A 68 4.73 18.43 -6.95
CA MET A 68 5.55 17.39 -6.31
C MET A 68 4.85 16.72 -5.14
N LEU A 69 4.09 17.48 -4.34
CA LEU A 69 3.27 16.91 -3.28
C LEU A 69 2.23 15.93 -3.86
N VAL A 70 1.56 16.32 -4.94
CA VAL A 70 0.60 15.44 -5.64
C VAL A 70 1.28 14.18 -6.16
N LEU A 71 2.44 14.30 -6.82
CA LEU A 71 3.20 13.15 -7.31
C LEU A 71 3.65 12.22 -6.17
N LEU A 72 4.03 12.78 -5.02
CA LEU A 72 4.39 12.00 -3.84
C LEU A 72 3.19 11.19 -3.32
N VAL A 73 2.01 11.82 -3.22
CA VAL A 73 0.77 11.15 -2.81
C VAL A 73 0.40 10.03 -3.78
N LEU A 74 0.46 10.28 -5.10
CA LEU A 74 0.20 9.25 -6.12
C LEU A 74 1.20 8.08 -6.04
N TRP A 75 2.47 8.37 -5.76
CA TRP A 75 3.50 7.35 -5.61
C TRP A 75 3.28 6.47 -4.38
N VAL A 76 2.94 7.07 -3.23
CA VAL A 76 2.60 6.31 -2.02
C VAL A 76 1.39 5.40 -2.28
N ASN A 77 0.34 5.92 -2.90
CA ASN A 77 -0.84 5.13 -3.30
C ASN A 77 -0.48 3.96 -4.22
N HIS A 78 0.41 4.15 -5.19
CA HIS A 78 0.89 3.06 -6.04
C HIS A 78 1.60 1.95 -5.24
N VAL A 79 2.42 2.32 -4.25
CA VAL A 79 3.09 1.34 -3.39
C VAL A 79 2.07 0.59 -2.53
N LEU A 80 1.13 1.29 -1.92
CA LEU A 80 0.07 0.69 -1.10
C LEU A 80 -0.84 -0.24 -1.93
N SER A 81 -1.23 0.16 -3.13
CA SER A 81 -2.05 -0.66 -4.01
C SER A 81 -1.33 -1.92 -4.47
N CYS A 82 -0.04 -1.83 -4.80
CA CYS A 82 0.79 -2.99 -5.14
C CYS A 82 0.91 -3.97 -3.96
N LEU A 83 1.06 -3.46 -2.74
CA LEU A 83 1.07 -4.29 -1.52
C LEU A 83 -0.29 -4.95 -1.30
N TRP A 84 -1.38 -4.21 -1.47
CA TRP A 84 -2.75 -4.72 -1.33
C TRP A 84 -3.06 -5.85 -2.31
N ILE A 85 -2.63 -5.72 -3.56
CA ILE A 85 -2.72 -6.78 -4.58
C ILE A 85 -1.86 -7.99 -4.19
N ALA A 86 -0.66 -7.75 -3.67
CA ALA A 86 0.22 -8.82 -3.24
C ALA A 86 -0.37 -9.62 -2.07
N ILE A 87 -1.05 -8.97 -1.12
CA ILE A 87 -1.76 -9.63 -0.02
C ILE A 87 -2.93 -10.45 -0.55
N GLY A 88 -3.81 -9.85 -1.36
CA GLY A 88 -5.02 -10.51 -1.86
C GLY A 88 -4.78 -11.73 -2.75
N ARG A 89 -3.66 -11.78 -3.48
CA ARG A 89 -3.26 -12.94 -4.32
C ARG A 89 -2.79 -14.14 -3.51
N ARG A 90 -2.50 -13.97 -2.22
CA ARG A 90 -1.90 -15.02 -1.40
C ARG A 90 -2.97 -15.61 -0.49
N ALA A 91 -3.78 -16.49 -1.07
CA ALA A 91 -4.88 -17.17 -0.37
C ALA A 91 -4.43 -17.94 0.89
N PHE A 92 -3.18 -18.41 0.96
CA PHE A 92 -2.67 -19.10 2.15
C PHE A 92 -2.50 -18.19 3.38
N LEU A 93 -2.48 -16.86 3.20
CA LEU A 93 -2.44 -15.90 4.30
C LEU A 93 -3.84 -15.64 4.89
N SER A 94 -4.89 -16.17 4.27
CA SER A 94 -6.25 -16.02 4.77
C SER A 94 -6.54 -17.06 5.83
N ASP A 95 -6.84 -16.58 7.03
CA ASP A 95 -7.39 -17.36 8.14
C ASP A 95 -8.88 -17.70 7.94
N THR A 96 -9.58 -16.95 7.08
CA THR A 96 -11.01 -17.14 6.80
C THR A 96 -11.27 -18.00 5.56
N GLY A 97 -10.23 -18.34 4.78
CA GLY A 97 -10.34 -19.02 3.49
C GLY A 97 -10.68 -18.08 2.32
N ASP A 98 -11.03 -16.83 2.61
CA ASP A 98 -11.38 -15.80 1.61
C ASP A 98 -10.37 -14.65 1.59
N THR A 99 -10.21 -14.03 0.42
CA THR A 99 -9.46 -12.77 0.26
C THR A 99 -10.34 -11.74 -0.43
N TRP A 100 -9.96 -10.47 -0.37
CA TRP A 100 -10.66 -9.42 -1.13
C TRP A 100 -10.71 -9.69 -2.63
N MET A 101 -9.79 -10.52 -3.15
CA MET A 101 -9.81 -10.92 -4.55
C MET A 101 -10.78 -12.05 -4.86
N THR A 102 -10.91 -13.01 -3.94
CA THR A 102 -11.73 -14.22 -4.13
C THR A 102 -13.20 -13.96 -3.76
N ARG A 103 -13.45 -13.04 -2.82
CA ARG A 103 -14.78 -12.78 -2.30
C ARG A 103 -15.48 -11.65 -3.04
N GLN A 104 -16.26 -12.04 -4.04
CA GLN A 104 -17.30 -11.20 -4.63
C GLN A 104 -18.58 -12.02 -4.65
N GLY A 105 -19.72 -11.43 -4.26
CA GLY A 105 -21.00 -12.13 -4.05
C GLY A 105 -21.68 -12.68 -5.32
N GLY A 106 -20.91 -13.21 -6.28
CA GLY A 106 -21.36 -13.79 -7.54
C GLY A 106 -20.27 -14.66 -8.19
N HIS A 107 -20.55 -15.23 -9.35
CA HIS A 107 -19.68 -16.20 -10.05
C HIS A 107 -18.35 -15.63 -10.59
N VAL A 108 -18.08 -14.33 -10.47
CA VAL A 108 -16.89 -13.66 -11.01
C VAL A 108 -16.08 -13.07 -9.88
N THR A 109 -14.83 -13.50 -9.73
CA THR A 109 -13.89 -12.98 -8.73
C THR A 109 -12.96 -11.92 -9.34
N TYR A 110 -12.30 -11.11 -8.52
CA TYR A 110 -11.30 -10.15 -9.04
C TYR A 110 -10.11 -10.85 -9.71
N ASN A 111 -9.84 -12.12 -9.38
CA ASN A 111 -8.82 -12.90 -10.09
C ASN A 111 -9.17 -13.16 -11.56
N ASP A 112 -10.46 -13.19 -11.88
CA ASP A 112 -10.96 -13.43 -13.24
C ASP A 112 -11.07 -12.13 -14.06
N MET A 113 -10.92 -10.97 -13.40
CA MET A 113 -11.04 -9.65 -14.02
C MET A 113 -9.74 -9.19 -14.67
N SER A 114 -9.84 -8.16 -15.53
CA SER A 114 -8.67 -7.57 -16.16
C SER A 114 -7.68 -7.03 -15.13
N ARG A 115 -6.38 -7.20 -15.39
CA ARG A 115 -5.31 -6.71 -14.50
C ARG A 115 -5.40 -5.20 -14.24
N THR A 116 -5.83 -4.45 -15.26
CA THR A 116 -6.06 -3.00 -15.16
C THR A 116 -7.18 -2.69 -14.17
N TYR A 117 -8.30 -3.42 -14.23
CA TYR A 117 -9.40 -3.24 -13.29
C TYR A 117 -8.96 -3.54 -11.86
N VAL A 118 -8.30 -4.68 -11.63
CA VAL A 118 -7.77 -5.05 -10.30
C VAL A 118 -6.81 -4.00 -9.76
N TYR A 119 -5.91 -3.48 -10.61
CA TYR A 119 -4.98 -2.42 -10.22
C TYR A 119 -5.70 -1.11 -9.87
N LEU A 120 -6.65 -0.67 -10.70
CA LEU A 120 -7.41 0.55 -10.43
C LEU A 120 -8.30 0.42 -9.20
N SER A 121 -8.90 -0.73 -8.96
CA SER A 121 -9.67 -1.00 -7.73
C SER A 121 -8.77 -0.95 -6.50
N ALA A 122 -7.59 -1.56 -6.53
CA ALA A 122 -6.63 -1.50 -5.43
C ALA A 122 -6.05 -0.09 -5.21
N PHE A 123 -5.85 0.68 -6.29
CA PHE A 123 -5.38 2.06 -6.22
C PHE A 123 -6.47 3.01 -5.71
N HIS A 124 -7.71 2.81 -6.12
CA HIS A 124 -8.84 3.53 -5.56
C HIS A 124 -9.01 3.20 -4.07
N TRP A 125 -8.83 1.92 -3.68
CA TRP A 125 -8.82 1.50 -2.28
C TRP A 125 -7.77 2.26 -1.47
N SER A 126 -6.51 2.33 -1.94
CA SER A 126 -5.48 3.07 -1.21
C SER A 126 -5.80 4.57 -1.10
N MET A 127 -6.40 5.17 -2.15
CA MET A 127 -6.78 6.59 -2.11
C MET A 127 -7.91 6.85 -1.11
N SER A 128 -8.88 5.93 -1.00
CA SER A 128 -9.97 6.03 -0.02
C SER A 128 -9.53 5.86 1.44
N GLN A 129 -8.33 5.29 1.68
CA GLN A 129 -7.76 5.29 3.02
C GLN A 129 -7.16 6.66 3.38
N MET A 130 -6.59 7.36 2.41
CA MET A 130 -5.99 8.69 2.63
C MET A 130 -7.01 9.84 2.60
N THR A 131 -8.13 9.65 1.90
CA THR A 131 -9.16 10.67 1.72
C THR A 131 -10.53 10.04 1.99
N PRO A 132 -11.48 10.74 2.64
CA PRO A 132 -12.81 10.19 2.84
C PRO A 132 -13.45 9.85 1.50
N GLY A 133 -13.64 8.56 1.23
CA GLY A 133 -14.16 8.06 -0.04
C GLY A 133 -14.89 6.74 0.14
N SER A 134 -15.95 6.51 -0.63
CA SER A 134 -16.64 5.22 -0.63
C SER A 134 -15.82 4.19 -1.40
N MET A 135 -15.71 2.99 -0.83
CA MET A 135 -14.93 1.90 -1.39
C MET A 135 -15.71 0.60 -1.33
N GLN A 136 -15.67 -0.14 -2.43
CA GLN A 136 -16.33 -1.44 -2.60
C GLN A 136 -15.43 -2.63 -2.20
N VAL A 137 -14.13 -2.38 -2.03
CA VAL A 137 -13.14 -3.39 -1.64
C VAL A 137 -12.99 -3.35 -0.12
N HIS A 138 -13.23 -4.50 0.53
CA HIS A 138 -13.11 -4.66 1.98
C HIS A 138 -12.16 -5.79 2.31
N ALA A 139 -11.58 -5.72 3.52
CA ALA A 139 -10.79 -6.80 4.08
C ALA A 139 -11.69 -7.96 4.52
N TYR A 140 -11.31 -9.20 4.17
CA TYR A 140 -12.05 -10.42 4.55
C TYR A 140 -11.24 -11.39 5.40
N ASN A 141 -9.98 -11.10 5.68
CA ASN A 141 -9.14 -11.87 6.58
C ASN A 141 -8.38 -10.95 7.56
N SER A 142 -7.82 -11.55 8.60
CA SER A 142 -7.15 -10.80 9.67
C SER A 142 -5.94 -10.01 9.17
N VAL A 143 -5.21 -10.54 8.18
CA VAL A 143 -4.02 -9.88 7.60
C VAL A 143 -4.41 -8.64 6.78
N GLU A 144 -5.41 -8.77 5.92
CA GLU A 144 -5.99 -7.66 5.15
C GLU A 144 -6.53 -6.57 6.08
N ARG A 145 -7.19 -6.99 7.16
CA ARG A 145 -7.79 -6.06 8.12
C ARG A 145 -6.74 -5.33 8.93
N GLY A 146 -5.70 -6.03 9.39
CA GLY A 146 -4.54 -5.41 10.03
C GLY A 146 -3.84 -4.40 9.12
N PHE A 147 -3.61 -4.75 7.85
CA PHE A 147 -3.02 -3.82 6.89
C PHE A 147 -3.90 -2.58 6.64
N SER A 148 -5.22 -2.73 6.67
CA SER A 148 -6.17 -1.62 6.47
C SER A 148 -6.23 -0.64 7.65
N ILE A 149 -5.91 -1.08 8.87
CA ILE A 149 -5.96 -0.26 10.09
C ILE A 149 -4.70 0.60 10.25
N GLU A 150 -3.56 0.12 9.76
CA GLU A 150 -2.26 0.80 9.86
C GLU A 150 -2.10 2.00 8.90
N ILE A 151 -3.07 2.22 8.00
CA ILE A 151 -3.09 3.28 6.99
C ILE A 151 -4.15 4.30 7.34
#